data_AF-A0AAW0DZ30-F1
#
_entry.id   AF-A0AAW0DZ30-F1
#
_cell.length_a   1.000
_cell.length_b   1.000
_cell.length_c   1.000
_cell.angle_alpha   90.00
_cell.angle_beta   90.00
_cell.angle_gamma   90.00
#
_symmetry.space_group_name_H-M   'P 1'
#
loop_
_entity.id
_entity.type
_entity.pdbx_description
1 polymer ?
#
loop_
_entity_poly.entity_id
_entity_poly.type
_entity_poly.pdbx_seq_one_letter_code
_entity_poly.pdbx_strand_id
1 'polypeptide(L)' 'MALEQRKTLIIGSGCFGLSTALALLKRGWTDVTVIDRSSILPAPDGASNDLNRTLRGPVGMNINLQINQR' A
#
# COMPACT_ATOMS: atom_id res chain seq x y z
N MET A 1 17.00 -11.81 9.81
CA MET A 1 15.69 -11.28 10.29
C MET A 1 14.84 -12.49 10.61
N ALA A 2 14.22 -12.58 11.79
CA ALA A 2 13.32 -13.70 12.09
C ALA A 2 12.07 -13.63 11.21
N LEU A 3 11.58 -14.78 10.73
CA LEU A 3 10.34 -14.84 9.95
C LEU A 3 9.14 -14.83 10.88
N GLU A 4 8.14 -14.02 10.57
CA GLU A 4 6.91 -13.90 11.35
C GLU A 4 5.77 -14.64 10.66
N GLN A 5 5.27 -15.70 11.30
CA GLN A 5 4.29 -16.64 10.74
C GLN A 5 2.83 -16.32 11.15
N ARG A 6 2.55 -15.10 11.59
CA ARG A 6 1.20 -14.70 12.01
C ARG A 6 0.32 -14.44 10.80
N LYS A 7 -0.78 -15.19 10.71
CA LYS A 7 -1.85 -14.99 9.73
C LYS A 7 -2.41 -13.58 9.81
N THR A 8 -2.30 -12.86 8.71
CA THR A 8 -2.79 -11.47 8.60
C THR A 8 -3.74 -11.33 7.43
N LEU A 9 -4.94 -10.82 7.70
CA LEU A 9 -5.93 -10.50 6.68
C LEU A 9 -6.03 -8.98 6.53
N ILE A 10 -5.83 -8.49 5.32
CA ILE A 10 -6.00 -7.09 4.95
C ILE A 10 -7.24 -6.99 4.06
N ILE A 11 -8.17 -6.12 4.43
CA ILE A 11 -9.41 -5.87 3.68
C ILE A 11 -9.24 -4.56 2.89
N GLY A 12 -9.33 -4.66 1.57
CA GLY A 12 -9.12 -3.59 0.60
C GLY A 12 -7.71 -3.60 0.01
N SER A 13 -7.58 -3.79 -1.30
CA SER A 13 -6.31 -3.75 -2.05
C SER A 13 -6.04 -2.39 -2.70
N GLY A 14 -6.43 -1.30 -2.02
CA GLY A 14 -6.07 0.07 -2.42
C GLY A 14 -4.65 0.47 -1.99
N CYS A 15 -4.31 1.76 -2.14
CA CYS A 15 -2.99 2.29 -1.76
C CYS A 15 -2.55 1.91 -0.34
N PHE A 16 -3.43 2.06 0.66
CA PHE A 16 -3.10 1.74 2.05
C PHE A 16 -2.98 0.24 2.30
N GLY A 17 -3.86 -0.57 1.72
CA GLY A 17 -3.84 -2.02 1.90
C GLY A 17 -2.57 -2.65 1.32
N LEU A 18 -2.23 -2.31 0.07
CA LEU A 18 -1.03 -2.83 -0.59
C LEU A 18 0.26 -2.27 0.01
N SER A 19 0.30 -1.00 0.43
CA SER A 19 1.49 -0.46 1.12
C SER A 19 1.71 -1.12 2.49
N THR A 20 0.62 -1.46 3.20
CA THR A 20 0.69 -2.22 4.45
C THR A 20 1.21 -3.63 4.21
N ALA A 21 0.65 -4.34 3.23
CA ALA A 21 1.11 -5.68 2.85
C ALA A 21 2.61 -5.66 2.50
N LEU A 22 3.04 -4.72 1.65
CA LEU A 22 4.45 -4.55 1.29
C LEU A 22 5.34 -4.28 2.51
N ALA A 23 4.90 -3.45 3.45
CA ALA A 23 5.65 -3.14 4.65
C ALA A 23 5.77 -4.35 5.60
N LEU A 24 4.74 -5.20 5.68
CA LEU A 24 4.77 -6.45 6.44
C LEU A 24 5.72 -7.47 5.81
N LEU A 25 5.61 -7.70 4.50
CA LEU A 25 6.50 -8.61 3.76
C LEU A 25 7.96 -8.18 3.90
N LYS A 26 8.27 -6.88 3.77
CA LYS A 26 9.61 -6.33 3.99
C LYS A 26 10.15 -6.50 5.41
N ARG A 27 9.27 -6.70 6.41
CA ARG A 27 9.64 -6.97 7.80
C ARG A 27 9.76 -8.48 8.10
N GLY A 28 9.58 -9.35 7.10
CA GLY A 28 9.72 -10.79 7.25
C GLY A 28 8.42 -11.53 7.59
N TRP A 29 7.26 -10.89 7.41
CA TRP A 29 5.98 -11.59 7.52
C TRP A 29 5.78 -12.47 6.29
N THR A 30 5.31 -13.70 6.52
CA THR A 30 5.21 -14.72 5.46
C THR A 30 3.78 -15.11 5.13
N ASP A 31 2.81 -14.83 6.01
CA ASP A 31 1.40 -15.22 5.85
C ASP A 31 0.47 -13.99 5.86
N VAL A 32 0.48 -13.25 4.73
CA VAL A 32 -0.33 -12.05 4.53
C VAL A 32 -1.29 -12.29 3.37
N THR A 33 -2.58 -12.26 3.66
CA THR A 33 -3.67 -12.35 2.68
C THR A 33 -4.32 -10.98 2.51
N VAL A 34 -4.47 -10.53 1.26
CA VAL A 34 -5.19 -9.30 0.92
C VAL A 34 -6.43 -9.68 0.14
N ILE A 35 -7.58 -9.16 0.54
CA ILE A 35 -8.85 -9.34 -0.18
C ILE A 35 -9.40 -7.98 -0.60
N ASP A 36 -10.09 -7.93 -1.73
CA ASP A 36 -10.81 -6.77 -2.20
C ASP A 36 -12.21 -7.20 -2.67
N ARG A 37 -13.16 -6.26 -2.68
CA ARG A 37 -14.50 -6.50 -3.21
C ARG A 37 -14.48 -6.62 -4.74
N SER A 38 -13.60 -5.89 -5.40
CA SER A 38 -13.50 -5.90 -6.85
C SER A 38 -12.98 -7.23 -7.37
N SER A 39 -13.64 -7.78 -8.39
CA SER A 39 -13.18 -8.99 -9.09
C SER A 39 -12.01 -8.72 -10.04
N ILE A 40 -11.78 -7.46 -10.40
CA ILE A 40 -10.69 -7.01 -11.27
C ILE A 40 -9.81 -6.05 -10.48
N LEU A 41 -8.49 -6.27 -10.51
CA LEU A 41 -7.51 -5.41 -9.85
C LEU A 41 -6.62 -4.70 -10.88
N PRO A 42 -6.30 -3.41 -10.69
CA PRO A 42 -6.81 -2.51 -9.64
C PRO A 42 -8.32 -2.26 -9.77
N ALA A 43 -9.01 -2.05 -8.64
CA ALA A 43 -10.46 -1.87 -8.62
C ALA A 43 -10.87 -0.70 -9.54
N PRO A 44 -11.80 -0.90 -10.50
CA PRO A 44 -12.20 0.15 -11.45
C PRO A 44 -12.75 1.42 -10.79
N ASP A 45 -13.42 1.26 -9.66
CA ASP A 45 -14.00 2.33 -8.83
C ASP A 45 -13.10 2.74 -7.64
N GLY A 46 -11.88 2.20 -7.58
CA GLY A 46 -10.94 2.51 -6.52
C GLY A 46 -10.38 3.93 -6.69
N ALA A 47 -10.42 4.74 -5.62
CA ALA A 47 -9.86 6.09 -5.65
C ALA A 47 -8.35 6.13 -6.00
N SER A 48 -7.63 5.03 -5.78
CA SER A 48 -6.23 4.87 -6.16
C SER A 48 -6.02 4.43 -7.61
N ASN A 49 -7.06 3.98 -8.31
CA ASN A 49 -7.01 3.58 -9.71
C ASN A 49 -7.29 4.79 -10.61
N ASP A 50 -6.32 5.69 -10.66
CA ASP A 50 -6.35 6.89 -11.49
C ASP A 50 -5.13 6.89 -12.40
N LEU A 51 -5.27 7.43 -13.62
CA LEU A 51 -4.17 7.54 -14.58
C LEU A 51 -3.06 8.45 -14.06
N ASN A 52 -3.42 9.45 -13.25
CA ASN A 52 -2.47 10.38 -12.68
C ASN A 52 -2.92 10.81 -11.28
N ARG A 53 -1.96 11.04 -10.38
CA ARG A 53 -2.24 11.57 -9.04
C ARG A 53 -1.27 12.69 -8.74
N THR A 54 -1.82 13.80 -8.26
CA THR A 54 -1.03 14.94 -7.80
C THR A 54 -0.28 14.59 -6.51
N LEU A 55 1.03 14.84 -6.50
CA LEU A 55 1.85 14.82 -5.30
C LEU A 55 2.25 16.26 -4.97
N ARG A 56 1.71 16.82 -3.89
CA ARG A 56 2.04 18.15 -3.38
C ARG A 56 1.99 18.13 -1.85
N GLY A 57 2.81 18.97 -1.23
CA GLY A 57 2.81 19.13 0.23
C GLY A 57 1.58 19.91 0.71
N PRO A 58 1.20 19.76 1.98
CA PRO A 58 0.22 20.65 2.59
C PRO A 58 0.73 22.10 2.57
N VAL A 59 -0.21 23.05 2.48
CA VAL A 59 0.10 24.48 2.42
C VAL A 59 0.85 24.90 3.70
N GLY A 60 1.94 25.66 3.54
CA GLY A 60 2.70 26.24 4.65
C GLY A 60 3.79 25.35 5.24
N MET A 61 4.07 24.17 4.67
CA MET A 61 5.16 23.29 5.12
C MET A 61 6.27 23.20 4.06
N ASN A 62 7.53 23.32 4.51
CA ASN A 62 8.70 22.97 3.70
C ASN A 62 8.75 21.45 3.54
N ILE A 63 8.43 20.93 2.35
CA ILE A 63 8.58 19.51 2.05
C ILE A 63 9.94 19.25 1.41
N ASN A 64 10.72 18.34 2.00
CA ASN A 64 11.84 17.70 1.30
C ASN A 64 11.29 16.39 0.72
N LEU A 65 11.04 16.35 -0.59
CA LEU A 65 10.55 15.16 -1.29
C LEU A 65 11.72 14.19 -1.53
N GLN A 66 11.99 13.31 -0.56
CA GLN A 66 12.88 12.17 -0.75
C GLN A 66 12.07 10.98 -1.25
N ILE A 67 11.88 10.86 -2.58
CA ILE A 67 11.38 9.61 -3.17
C ILE A 67 12.58 8.66 -3.26
N ASN A 68 12.71 7.80 -2.25
CA ASN A 68 13.76 6.79 -2.23
C ASN A 68 13.45 5.71 -3.28
N GLN A 69 14.06 5.84 -4.46
CA GLN A 69 14.23 4.75 -5.43
C GLN A 69 15.25 3.79 -4.81
N ARG A 70 14.79 2.65 -4.30
CA ARG A 70 15.69 1.52 -4.02
C ARG A 70 16.00 0.79 -5.32
#